data_AF-K9QNP7-F1
#
_entry.id   AF-K9QNP7-F1
#
_cell.length_a   1.000
_cell.length_b   1.000
_cell.length_c   1.000
_cell.angle_alpha   90.00
_cell.angle_beta   90.00
_cell.angle_gamma   90.00
#
_symmetry.space_group_name_H-M   'P 1'
#
loop_
_entity.id
_entity.type
_entity.pdbx_description
1 polymer ?
#
loop_
_entity_poly.entity_id
_entity_poly.type
_entity_poly.pdbx_seq_one_letter_code
_entity_poly.pdbx_strand_id
1 'polypeptide(L)'
;MILLQQSRKILTTFILIAVLMITTACGGGTYTQSERTTTPPAIGRSVTYSELERGNTQSGQSFGNWVVQTSRGLVQDAYVRDNNKLGVVIAPQVRPNEVRPLAKSLLQGFHKNFPNQDLTVLVYGPDKKLILTANYDVQTSQIQYS
;
A
#
# COMPACT_ATOMS: atom_id res chain seq x y z
N MET A 1 46.22 27.14 26.98
CA MET A 1 46.07 26.11 25.93
C MET A 1 44.62 25.64 25.87
N ILE A 2 43.68 26.45 25.35
CA ILE A 2 42.24 26.11 25.28
C ILE A 2 41.61 26.51 23.92
N LEU A 3 42.42 26.99 22.95
CA LEU A 3 41.93 27.56 21.68
C LEU A 3 42.16 26.67 20.44
N LEU A 4 42.66 25.44 20.60
CA LEU A 4 43.01 24.56 19.47
C LEU A 4 42.11 23.32 19.29
N GLN A 5 41.10 23.11 20.15
CA GLN A 5 40.17 21.97 20.02
C GLN A 5 38.81 22.33 19.39
N GLN A 6 38.45 23.61 19.29
CA GLN A 6 37.18 24.05 18.68
C GLN A 6 37.22 24.13 17.14
N SER A 7 38.39 24.09 16.50
CA SER A 7 38.54 24.20 15.04
C SER A 7 38.17 22.91 14.29
N ARG A 8 38.19 21.75 14.95
CA ARG A 8 37.92 20.44 14.32
C ARG A 8 36.44 20.10 14.13
N LYS A 9 35.53 20.79 14.84
CA LYS A 9 34.08 20.50 14.77
C LYS A 9 33.31 21.34 13.74
N ILE A 10 33.92 22.41 13.22
CA ILE A 10 33.29 23.32 12.25
C ILE A 10 33.59 22.88 10.80
N LEU A 11 34.70 22.16 10.57
CA LEU A 11 35.10 21.71 9.24
C LEU A 11 34.21 20.60 8.66
N THR A 12 33.56 19.79 9.51
CA THR A 12 32.80 18.60 9.09
C THR A 12 31.42 18.94 8.52
N THR A 13 30.84 20.09 8.88
CA THR A 13 29.52 20.50 8.40
C THR A 13 29.56 21.12 6.99
N PHE A 14 30.69 21.72 6.60
CA PHE A 14 30.82 22.39 5.30
C PHE A 14 31.01 21.43 4.11
N ILE A 15 31.48 20.20 4.35
CA ILE A 15 31.68 19.19 3.29
C ILE A 15 30.35 18.53 2.87
N LEU A 16 29.39 18.36 3.80
CA LEU A 16 28.10 17.71 3.52
C LEU A 16 27.15 18.57 2.69
N ILE A 17 27.27 19.91 2.74
CA ILE A 17 26.43 20.84 1.96
C ILE A 17 26.94 20.96 0.51
N ALA A 18 28.23 20.73 0.26
CA ALA A 18 28.84 20.89 -1.06
C ALA A 18 28.59 19.72 -2.02
N VAL A 19 28.17 18.55 -1.54
CA VAL A 19 27.99 17.34 -2.37
C VAL A 19 26.58 17.23 -2.99
N LEU A 20 25.59 17.99 -2.52
CA LEU A 20 24.20 17.85 -3.02
C LEU A 20 23.84 18.76 -4.21
N MET A 21 24.78 19.56 -4.72
CA MET A 21 24.52 20.58 -5.76
C MET A 21 25.10 20.23 -7.13
N ILE A 22 25.26 18.94 -7.46
CA ILE A 22 25.66 18.55 -8.82
C ILE A 22 24.94 17.26 -9.23
N THR A 23 24.39 17.29 -10.45
CA THR A 23 23.90 16.18 -11.30
C THR A 23 22.43 15.73 -11.16
N THR A 24 21.52 16.38 -11.90
CA THR A 24 20.73 15.73 -12.95
C THR A 24 20.37 16.74 -14.05
N ALA A 25 21.17 16.75 -15.11
CA ALA A 25 20.82 17.35 -16.40
C ALA A 25 20.93 16.25 -17.46
N CYS A 26 19.79 15.68 -17.85
CA CYS A 26 19.48 14.92 -19.07
C CYS A 26 17.95 14.76 -19.04
N GLY A 27 17.14 15.01 -20.05
CA GLY A 27 17.30 15.41 -21.43
C GLY A 27 15.87 15.52 -21.98
N GLY A 28 15.66 16.37 -22.98
CA GLY A 28 14.35 16.63 -23.55
C GLY A 28 13.67 15.36 -24.08
N GLY A 29 12.40 15.20 -23.70
CA GLY A 29 11.45 14.33 -24.35
C GLY A 29 10.12 15.09 -24.39
N THR A 30 9.70 15.48 -25.58
CA THR A 30 8.38 16.07 -25.86
C THR A 30 7.29 15.11 -25.36
N TYR A 31 6.64 15.45 -24.25
CA TYR A 31 5.39 14.79 -23.86
C TYR A 31 4.29 15.37 -24.73
N THR A 32 3.93 14.61 -25.76
CA THR A 32 2.68 14.81 -26.49
C THR A 32 1.52 14.72 -25.50
N GLN A 33 0.88 15.87 -25.33
CA GLN A 33 -0.44 16.05 -24.75
C GLN A 33 -1.44 15.14 -25.50
N SER A 34 -1.73 13.97 -24.94
CA SER A 34 -2.84 13.14 -25.40
C SER A 34 -4.07 13.50 -24.56
N GLU A 35 -4.85 14.39 -25.15
CA GLU A 35 -6.31 14.48 -25.12
C GLU A 35 -7.03 14.04 -23.84
N ARG A 36 -7.51 15.05 -23.11
CA ARG A 36 -8.53 14.95 -22.08
C ARG A 36 -9.84 14.51 -22.73
N THR A 37 -10.15 13.22 -22.73
CA THR A 37 -11.52 12.74 -22.96
C THR A 37 -12.20 12.49 -21.61
N THR A 38 -13.18 13.34 -21.33
CA THR A 38 -14.13 13.22 -20.23
C THR A 38 -14.87 11.90 -20.34
N THR A 39 -14.60 10.94 -19.45
CA THR A 39 -15.48 9.79 -19.24
C THR A 39 -15.38 9.40 -17.76
N PRO A 40 -16.50 9.31 -17.01
CA PRO A 40 -16.46 8.86 -15.62
C PRO A 40 -15.86 7.46 -15.57
N PRO A 41 -14.94 7.13 -14.64
CA PRO A 41 -14.43 5.78 -14.55
C PRO A 41 -15.56 4.86 -14.08
N ALA A 42 -16.09 4.08 -15.02
CA ALA A 42 -16.92 2.94 -14.71
C ALA A 42 -16.15 2.03 -13.72
N ILE A 43 -16.75 1.83 -12.56
CA ILE A 43 -16.34 0.89 -11.54
C ILE A 43 -16.50 -0.50 -12.16
N GLY A 44 -15.42 -1.02 -12.74
CA GLY A 44 -15.45 -2.30 -13.47
C GLY A 44 -14.10 -2.73 -14.01
N ARG A 45 -12.99 -2.27 -13.41
CA ARG A 45 -11.66 -2.79 -13.75
C ARG A 45 -11.40 -4.01 -12.90
N SER A 46 -11.36 -5.17 -13.53
CA SER A 46 -10.75 -6.40 -13.02
C SER A 46 -9.32 -6.07 -12.60
N VAL A 47 -9.13 -5.76 -11.31
CA VAL A 47 -7.82 -5.36 -10.80
C VAL A 47 -6.93 -6.60 -10.85
N THR A 48 -5.98 -6.60 -11.78
CA THR A 48 -5.06 -7.72 -11.93
C THR A 48 -4.04 -7.62 -10.80
N TYR A 49 -3.68 -8.76 -10.19
CA TYR A 49 -2.77 -8.83 -9.04
C TYR A 49 -1.53 -7.94 -9.19
N SER A 50 -0.95 -7.91 -10.39
CA SER A 50 0.26 -7.14 -10.73
C SER A 50 0.14 -5.63 -10.55
N GLU A 51 -1.05 -5.05 -10.70
CA GLU A 51 -1.27 -3.59 -10.51
C GLU A 51 -1.34 -3.22 -9.02
N LEU A 52 -1.38 -4.23 -8.16
CA LEU A 52 -1.53 -4.05 -6.72
C LEU A 52 -0.27 -4.46 -5.92
N GLU A 53 0.72 -5.10 -6.55
CA GLU A 53 1.91 -5.69 -5.91
C GLU A 53 2.85 -4.70 -5.19
N ARG A 54 2.64 -3.38 -5.25
CA ARG A 54 3.39 -2.42 -4.43
C ARG A 54 2.45 -1.51 -3.65
N GLY A 55 2.44 -1.68 -2.33
CA GLY A 55 1.90 -0.66 -1.45
C GLY A 55 2.59 0.68 -1.71
N ASN A 56 1.81 1.76 -1.79
CA ASN A 56 2.31 3.07 -2.20
C ASN A 56 2.66 4.00 -1.02
N THR A 57 2.41 3.56 0.22
CA THR A 57 2.68 4.32 1.44
C THR A 57 3.44 3.47 2.46
N GLN A 58 4.22 4.13 3.34
CA GLN A 58 4.95 3.45 4.42
C GLN A 58 4.01 2.75 5.41
N SER A 59 2.89 3.41 5.77
CA SER A 59 1.85 2.85 6.63
C SER A 59 1.20 1.62 6.00
N GLY A 60 0.91 1.69 4.70
CA GLY A 60 0.35 0.58 3.94
C GLY A 60 1.28 -0.63 3.88
N GLN A 61 2.57 -0.41 3.61
CA GLN A 61 3.57 -1.47 3.63
C GLN A 61 3.70 -2.11 5.02
N SER A 62 3.73 -1.28 6.07
CA SER A 62 3.84 -1.77 7.45
C SER A 62 2.63 -2.63 7.83
N PHE A 63 1.43 -2.20 7.44
CA PHE A 63 0.21 -2.97 7.67
C PHE A 63 0.17 -4.27 6.86
N GLY A 64 0.55 -4.25 5.58
CA GLY A 64 0.66 -5.46 4.75
C GLY A 64 1.60 -6.50 5.37
N ASN A 65 2.80 -6.08 5.78
CA ASN A 65 3.75 -6.94 6.49
C ASN A 65 3.15 -7.50 7.79
N TRP A 66 2.48 -6.64 8.57
CA TRP A 66 1.81 -7.04 9.80
C TRP A 66 0.70 -8.08 9.57
N VAL A 67 -0.08 -7.93 8.49
CA VAL A 67 -1.13 -8.89 8.10
C VAL A 67 -0.52 -10.25 7.80
N VAL A 68 0.52 -10.32 6.96
CA VAL A 68 1.20 -11.59 6.62
C VAL A 68 1.73 -12.25 7.90
N GLN A 69 2.43 -11.49 8.75
CA GLN A 69 3.01 -11.99 9.99
C GLN A 69 1.95 -12.48 10.99
N THR A 70 0.86 -11.72 11.17
CA THR A 70 -0.18 -12.01 12.16
C THR A 70 -1.13 -13.12 11.70
N SER A 71 -1.28 -13.32 10.39
CA SER A 71 -2.16 -14.35 9.82
C SER A 71 -1.71 -15.78 10.11
N ARG A 72 -0.50 -15.99 10.65
CA ARG A 72 0.08 -17.30 10.97
C ARG A 72 0.04 -18.27 9.79
N GLY A 73 0.31 -17.75 8.58
CA GLY A 73 0.35 -18.55 7.36
C GLY A 73 -1.00 -18.74 6.66
N LEU A 74 -2.08 -18.09 7.12
CA LEU A 74 -3.35 -18.04 6.38
C LEU A 74 -3.29 -17.06 5.20
N VAL A 75 -2.45 -16.03 5.30
CA VAL A 75 -2.18 -15.04 4.25
C VAL A 75 -0.72 -15.19 3.82
N GLN A 76 -0.50 -15.43 2.52
CA GLN A 76 0.83 -15.59 1.92
C GLN A 76 1.45 -14.25 1.55
N ASP A 77 0.62 -13.31 1.10
CA ASP A 77 1.05 -11.98 0.66
C ASP A 77 -0.06 -10.97 0.96
N ALA A 78 0.34 -9.74 1.27
CA ALA A 78 -0.58 -8.64 1.52
C ALA A 78 0.05 -7.30 1.18
N TYR A 79 -0.74 -6.42 0.57
CA TYR A 79 -0.35 -5.06 0.24
C TYR A 79 -1.51 -4.10 0.50
N VAL A 80 -1.16 -2.85 0.79
CA VAL A 80 -2.14 -1.78 0.95
C VAL A 80 -1.85 -0.65 -0.02
N ARG A 81 -2.88 -0.24 -0.76
CA ARG A 81 -2.84 0.88 -1.69
C ARG A 81 -3.76 1.99 -1.21
N ASP A 82 -3.29 3.23 -1.41
CA ASP A 82 -4.01 4.47 -1.12
C ASP A 82 -4.50 4.58 0.32
N ASN A 83 -3.92 3.79 1.25
CA ASN A 83 -4.37 3.63 2.63
C ASN A 83 -5.84 3.18 2.80
N ASN A 84 -6.51 2.71 1.74
CA ASN A 84 -7.91 2.31 1.80
C ASN A 84 -8.24 1.00 1.07
N LYS A 85 -7.27 0.41 0.36
CA LYS A 85 -7.43 -0.88 -0.33
C LYS A 85 -6.38 -1.86 0.16
N LEU A 86 -6.81 -2.91 0.84
CA LEU A 86 -5.96 -4.03 1.22
C LEU A 86 -6.19 -5.17 0.22
N GLY A 87 -5.16 -5.65 -0.44
CA GLY A 87 -5.22 -6.93 -1.14
C GLY A 87 -4.46 -8.00 -0.38
N VAL A 88 -5.02 -9.20 -0.33
CA VAL A 88 -4.45 -10.35 0.37
C VAL A 88 -4.49 -11.59 -0.50
N VAL A 89 -3.43 -12.37 -0.50
CA VAL A 89 -3.39 -13.71 -1.10
C VAL A 89 -3.51 -14.74 0.01
N ILE A 90 -4.55 -15.56 -0.02
CA ILE A 90 -4.73 -16.61 0.99
C ILE A 90 -3.86 -17.83 0.67
N ALA A 91 -3.51 -18.58 1.71
CA ALA A 91 -2.83 -19.85 1.58
C ALA A 91 -3.77 -20.96 1.07
N PRO A 92 -3.25 -22.00 0.40
CA PRO A 92 -4.06 -23.11 -0.10
C PRO A 92 -4.85 -23.86 0.98
N GLN A 93 -4.41 -23.79 2.25
CA GLN A 93 -5.11 -24.42 3.37
C GLN A 93 -6.39 -23.69 3.81
N VAL A 94 -6.61 -22.45 3.38
CA VAL A 94 -7.81 -21.67 3.75
C VAL A 94 -9.01 -22.23 3.00
N ARG A 95 -10.02 -22.69 3.73
CA ARG A 95 -11.20 -23.29 3.13
C ARG A 95 -12.14 -22.21 2.58
N PRO A 96 -12.93 -22.48 1.52
CA PRO A 96 -13.85 -21.49 0.96
C PRO A 96 -14.82 -20.87 1.97
N ASN A 97 -15.29 -21.65 2.95
CA ASN A 97 -16.18 -21.17 4.01
C ASN A 97 -15.48 -20.29 5.07
N GLU A 98 -14.15 -20.30 5.14
CA GLU A 98 -13.34 -19.49 6.05
C GLU A 98 -12.93 -18.14 5.45
N VAL A 99 -13.01 -18.00 4.12
CA VAL A 99 -12.62 -16.79 3.39
C VAL A 99 -13.40 -15.56 3.88
N ARG A 100 -14.72 -15.68 4.06
CA ARG A 100 -15.56 -14.56 4.49
C ARG A 100 -15.29 -14.15 5.95
N PRO A 101 -15.23 -15.06 6.94
CA PRO A 101 -14.77 -14.74 8.29
C PRO A 101 -13.36 -14.11 8.35
N LEU A 102 -12.43 -14.61 7.53
CA LEU A 102 -11.07 -14.07 7.42
C LEU A 102 -11.11 -12.63 6.90
N ALA A 103 -11.80 -12.38 5.78
CA ALA A 103 -11.95 -11.05 5.19
C ALA A 103 -12.58 -10.06 6.17
N LYS A 104 -13.58 -10.48 6.94
CA LYS A 104 -14.19 -9.66 8.00
C LYS A 104 -13.14 -9.26 9.05
N SER A 105 -12.35 -10.21 9.53
CA SER A 105 -11.32 -9.96 10.54
C SER A 105 -10.22 -9.02 10.01
N LEU A 106 -9.80 -9.21 8.76
CA LEU A 106 -8.85 -8.35 8.07
C LEU A 106 -9.38 -6.93 7.94
N LEU A 107 -10.63 -6.77 7.49
CA LEU A 107 -11.28 -5.47 7.33
C LEU A 107 -11.42 -4.74 8.68
N GLN A 108 -11.72 -5.45 9.77
CA GLN A 108 -11.74 -4.89 11.11
C GLN A 108 -10.35 -4.40 11.56
N GLY A 109 -9.30 -5.18 11.32
CA GLY A 109 -7.92 -4.77 11.59
C GLY A 109 -7.49 -3.58 10.72
N PHE A 110 -7.95 -3.55 9.48
CA PHE A 110 -7.68 -2.48 8.52
C PHE A 110 -8.36 -1.18 8.95
N HIS A 111 -9.62 -1.24 9.40
CA HIS A 111 -10.35 -0.11 9.95
C HIS A 111 -9.70 0.52 11.17
N LYS A 112 -9.09 -0.30 12.03
CA LYS A 112 -8.34 0.21 13.19
C LYS A 112 -7.09 1.00 12.80
N ASN A 113 -6.40 0.61 11.74
CA ASN A 113 -5.19 1.30 11.28
C ASN A 113 -5.50 2.49 10.37
N PHE A 114 -6.64 2.45 9.67
CA PHE A 114 -7.03 3.43 8.67
C PHE A 114 -8.48 3.88 8.89
N PRO A 115 -8.75 4.63 9.98
CA PRO A 115 -10.11 5.00 10.39
C PRO A 115 -10.71 6.11 9.52
N ASN A 116 -12.02 6.35 9.70
CA ASN A 116 -12.76 7.49 9.13
C ASN A 116 -12.83 7.54 7.59
N GLN A 117 -12.79 6.39 6.94
CA GLN A 117 -12.93 6.28 5.49
C GLN A 117 -13.49 4.92 5.11
N ASP A 118 -13.96 4.84 3.87
CA ASP A 118 -14.36 3.58 3.25
C ASP A 118 -13.14 2.71 2.99
N LEU A 119 -13.28 1.40 3.20
CA LEU A 119 -12.18 0.46 3.07
C LEU A 119 -12.59 -0.72 2.22
N THR A 120 -11.67 -1.18 1.38
CA THR A 120 -11.87 -2.36 0.55
C THR A 120 -10.81 -3.40 0.88
N VAL A 121 -11.25 -4.64 1.09
CA VAL A 121 -10.39 -5.82 1.18
C VAL A 121 -10.65 -6.71 -0.03
N LEU A 122 -9.62 -6.92 -0.84
CA LEU A 122 -9.60 -7.80 -2.00
C LEU A 122 -8.92 -9.11 -1.60
N VAL A 123 -9.65 -10.21 -1.64
CA VAL A 123 -9.12 -11.52 -1.30
C VAL A 123 -8.86 -12.32 -2.57
N TYR A 124 -7.61 -12.71 -2.75
CA TYR A 124 -7.13 -13.51 -3.85
C TYR A 124 -6.86 -14.94 -3.39
N GLY A 125 -7.21 -15.92 -4.23
CA GLY A 125 -6.82 -17.31 -4.05
C GLY A 125 -5.31 -17.51 -4.24
N PRO A 126 -4.79 -18.72 -3.96
CA PRO A 126 -3.39 -19.07 -4.20
C PRO A 126 -2.97 -18.92 -5.66
N ASP A 127 -3.93 -19.01 -6.59
CA ASP A 127 -3.77 -18.79 -8.03
C ASP A 127 -3.82 -17.30 -8.43
N LYS A 128 -3.82 -16.39 -7.45
CA LYS A 128 -3.92 -14.93 -7.61
C LYS A 128 -5.21 -14.46 -8.29
N LYS A 129 -6.27 -15.28 -8.31
CA LYS A 129 -7.60 -14.84 -8.76
C LYS A 129 -8.39 -14.23 -7.63
N LEU A 130 -9.09 -13.14 -7.90
CA LEU A 130 -10.00 -12.52 -6.93
C LEU A 130 -11.16 -13.47 -6.64
N ILE A 131 -11.36 -13.80 -5.36
CA ILE A 131 -12.41 -14.74 -4.91
C ILE A 131 -13.45 -14.08 -4.00
N LEU A 132 -13.11 -12.96 -3.37
CA LEU A 132 -14.02 -12.19 -2.52
C LEU A 132 -13.56 -10.75 -2.44
N THR A 133 -14.49 -9.82 -2.56
CA THR A 133 -14.30 -8.42 -2.19
C THR A 133 -15.17 -8.12 -0.97
N ALA A 134 -14.58 -7.47 0.04
CA ALA A 134 -15.30 -6.97 1.20
C ALA A 134 -15.14 -5.44 1.28
N ASN A 135 -16.24 -4.71 1.20
CA ASN A 135 -16.28 -3.25 1.27
C ASN A 135 -16.88 -2.81 2.60
N TYR A 136 -16.15 -2.01 3.36
CA TYR A 136 -16.64 -1.31 4.54
C TYR A 136 -17.07 0.09 4.14
N ASP A 137 -18.31 0.42 4.44
CA ASP A 137 -18.87 1.76 4.29
C ASP A 137 -18.85 2.45 5.66
N VAL A 138 -18.13 3.57 5.76
CA VAL A 138 -17.93 4.26 7.04
C VAL A 138 -19.20 4.96 7.55
N GLN A 139 -20.11 5.33 6.64
CA GLN A 139 -21.33 6.06 7.00
C GLN A 139 -22.36 5.12 7.62
N THR A 140 -22.49 3.92 7.09
CA THR A 140 -23.45 2.90 7.53
C THR A 140 -22.85 1.90 8.51
N SER A 141 -21.52 1.86 8.64
CA SER A 141 -20.78 0.85 9.41
C SER A 141 -21.07 -0.59 8.97
N GLN A 142 -21.44 -0.78 7.70
CA GLN A 142 -21.78 -2.08 7.14
C GLN A 142 -20.66 -2.64 6.27
N ILE A 143 -20.59 -3.98 6.21
CA ILE A 143 -19.68 -4.70 5.34
C ILE A 143 -20.49 -5.36 4.23
N GLN A 144 -20.20 -4.98 2.99
CA GLN A 144 -20.78 -5.57 1.79
C GLN A 144 -19.80 -6.56 1.18
N TYR A 145 -20.32 -7.67 0.67
CA TYR A 145 -19.52 -8.73 0.06
C TYR A 145 -19.95 -8.93 -1.38
N SER A 146 -18.98 -9.09 -2.28
CA SER A 146 -19.18 -9.39 -3.70
C SER A 146 -18.14 -10.37 -4.21
#